data_AF-A0A2R6FW59-F1
#
_entry.id   AF-A0A2R6FW59-F1
#
_cell.length_a   1.000
_cell.length_b   1.000
_cell.length_c   1.000
_cell.angle_alpha   90.00
_cell.angle_beta   90.00
_cell.angle_gamma   90.00
#
_symmetry.space_group_name_H-M   'P 1'
#
loop_
_entity.id
_entity.type
_entity.pdbx_description
1 polymer ?
#
loop_
_entity_poly.entity_id
_entity_poly.type
_entity_poly.pdbx_seq_one_letter_code
_entity_poly.pdbx_strand_id
1 'polypeptide(L)'
;ANSALVNVVGGPDMSIEEAEGVVEEIYDRIDPDARIIWGASVNQEFEGKMETMIVVTGVESPQIYGKSEAEQERASRELGDDIDYVE
;
A
#
# COMPACT_ATOMS: atom_id res chain seq x y z
N ALA A 1 -3.60 -4.84 -7.52
CA ALA A 1 -3.33 -3.48 -7.00
C ALA A 1 -3.17 -2.57 -8.20
N ASN A 2 -3.87 -1.43 -8.25
CA ASN A 2 -4.06 -0.70 -9.52
C ASN A 2 -2.96 0.33 -9.80
N SER A 3 -2.25 0.80 -8.78
CA SER A 3 -1.15 1.76 -8.96
C SER A 3 -0.15 1.71 -7.81
N ALA A 4 1.10 2.04 -8.10
CA ALA A 4 2.18 2.13 -7.11
C ALA A 4 3.05 3.38 -7.33
N LEU A 5 3.54 3.95 -6.23
CA LEU A 5 4.58 4.98 -6.22
C LEU A 5 5.81 4.45 -5.50
N VAL A 6 6.97 4.53 -6.14
CA VAL A 6 8.24 4.00 -5.63
C VAL A 6 9.25 5.14 -5.56
N ASN A 7 9.87 5.33 -4.40
CA ASN A 7 10.98 6.25 -4.24
C ASN A 7 12.18 5.50 -3.67
N VAL A 8 13.28 5.52 -4.41
CA VAL A 8 14.55 4.91 -4.02
C VAL A 8 15.51 6.02 -3.58
N VAL A 9 16.10 5.87 -2.40
CA VAL A 9 17.13 6.77 -1.88
C VAL A 9 18.37 5.94 -1.62
N GLY A 10 19.48 6.27 -2.26
CA GLY A 10 20.75 5.57 -2.07
C GLY A 10 21.92 6.50 -1.89
N GLY A 11 23.07 5.90 -1.56
CA GLY A 11 24.34 6.59 -1.45
C GLY A 11 24.89 7.10 -2.79
N PRO A 12 25.99 7.87 -2.77
CA PRO A 12 26.69 8.31 -3.99
C PRO A 12 27.20 7.16 -4.86
N ASP A 13 27.29 5.97 -4.28
CA ASP A 13 27.70 4.71 -4.90
C ASP A 13 26.55 3.97 -5.59
N MET A 14 25.29 4.40 -5.41
CA MET A 14 24.13 3.78 -6.05
C MET A 14 24.08 4.05 -7.55
N SER A 15 23.96 2.98 -8.33
CA SER A 15 23.73 3.04 -9.76
C SER A 15 22.23 3.14 -10.11
N ILE A 16 21.93 3.62 -11.32
CA ILE A 16 20.56 3.61 -11.84
C ILE A 16 20.04 2.18 -12.01
N GLU A 17 20.90 1.24 -12.42
CA GLU A 17 20.54 -0.18 -12.61
C GLU A 17 20.08 -0.82 -11.29
N GLU A 18 20.75 -0.52 -10.18
CA GLU A 18 20.32 -0.98 -8.85
C GLU A 18 18.95 -0.40 -8.45
N ALA A 19 18.70 0.88 -8.76
CA ALA A 19 17.41 1.51 -8.50
C ALA A 19 16.29 0.96 -9.41
N GLU A 20 16.59 0.65 -10.67
CA GLU A 20 15.66 0.00 -11.61
C GLU A 20 15.33 -1.42 -11.17
N GLY A 21 16.29 -2.18 -10.64
CA GLY A 21 16.05 -3.53 -10.13
C GLY A 21 14.98 -3.58 -9.03
N VAL A 22 14.88 -2.54 -8.20
CA VAL A 22 13.78 -2.42 -7.23
C VAL A 22 12.42 -2.31 -7.91
N VAL A 23 12.34 -1.59 -9.04
CA VAL A 23 11.09 -1.39 -9.78
C VAL A 23 10.67 -2.67 -10.50
N GLU A 24 11.61 -3.40 -11.10
CA GLU A 24 11.36 -4.70 -11.73
C GLU A 24 10.79 -5.70 -10.73
N GLU A 25 11.37 -5.76 -9.53
CA GLU A 25 10.91 -6.60 -8.42
C GLU A 25 9.48 -6.27 -7.96
N ILE A 26 9.03 -5.02 -8.10
CA ILE A 26 7.64 -4.63 -7.81
C ILE A 26 6.72 -4.95 -8.97
N TYR A 27 7.17 -4.73 -10.21
CA TYR A 27 6.41 -5.04 -11.42
C TYR A 27 5.97 -6.51 -11.44
N ASP A 28 6.85 -7.44 -11.07
CA ASP A 28 6.56 -8.88 -11.03
C ASP A 28 5.53 -9.30 -9.96
N ARG A 29 5.26 -8.43 -8.98
CA ARG A 29 4.40 -8.74 -7.83
C ARG A 29 3.06 -8.01 -7.85
N ILE A 30 2.88 -7.03 -8.74
CA ILE A 30 1.63 -6.28 -8.86
C ILE A 30 0.86 -6.67 -10.11
N ASP A 31 -0.30 -6.05 -10.32
CA ASP A 31 -1.09 -6.29 -11.53
C ASP A 31 -0.31 -5.80 -12.77
N PRO A 32 -0.21 -6.59 -13.86
CA PRO A 32 0.55 -6.22 -15.05
C PRO A 32 0.05 -4.94 -15.73
N ASP A 33 -1.23 -4.57 -15.52
CA ASP A 33 -1.83 -3.35 -16.04
C ASP A 33 -1.71 -2.17 -15.04
N ALA A 34 -1.08 -2.38 -13.89
CA ALA A 34 -0.91 -1.33 -12.89
C ALA A 34 0.05 -0.24 -13.36
N ARG A 35 -0.31 1.01 -13.04
CA ARG A 35 0.57 2.15 -13.27
C ARG A 35 1.60 2.26 -12.13
N ILE A 36 2.88 2.20 -12.48
CA ILE A 36 3.98 2.49 -11.54
C ILE A 36 4.61 3.84 -11.88
N ILE A 37 4.70 4.71 -10.89
CA ILE A 37 5.53 5.93 -10.95
C ILE A 37 6.71 5.71 -10.02
N TRP A 38 7.92 5.88 -10.54
CA TRP A 38 9.12 5.68 -9.74
C TRP A 38 10.14 6.80 -9.92
N GLY A 39 11.00 6.97 -8.92
CA GLY A 39 12.12 7.89 -8.97
C GLY A 39 13.24 7.46 -8.02
N ALA A 40 14.43 7.96 -8.30
CA ALA A 40 15.62 7.73 -7.48
C ALA A 40 16.26 9.07 -7.08
N SER A 41 16.82 9.11 -5.88
CA SER A 41 17.58 10.24 -5.37
C SER A 41 18.84 9.78 -4.63
N VAL A 42 19.85 10.63 -4.65
CA VAL A 42 21.13 10.36 -3.99
C VAL A 42 21.23 11.18 -2.70
N ASN A 43 21.57 10.52 -1.60
CA ASN A 43 21.84 11.15 -0.31
C ASN A 43 23.23 10.70 0.20
N GLN A 44 24.10 11.66 0.54
CA GLN A 44 25.44 11.38 1.06
C GLN A 44 25.44 10.63 2.39
N GLU A 45 24.38 10.77 3.20
CA GLU A 45 24.22 10.02 4.46
C GLU A 45 23.93 8.53 4.23
N PHE A 46 23.71 8.13 2.97
CA PHE A 46 23.38 6.78 2.54
C PHE A 46 24.54 6.03 1.89
N GLU A 47 25.79 6.44 2.12
CA GLU A 47 26.96 5.71 1.64
C GLU A 47 26.91 4.20 2.00
N GLY A 48 26.99 3.34 0.98
CA GLY A 48 26.91 1.89 1.15
C GLY A 48 25.52 1.34 1.52
N LYS A 49 24.46 2.16 1.45
CA LYS A 49 23.09 1.74 1.76
C LYS A 49 22.06 2.33 0.80
N MET A 50 20.91 1.67 0.73
CA MET A 50 19.76 2.09 -0.06
C MET A 50 18.49 1.84 0.75
N GLU A 51 17.54 2.76 0.65
CA GLU A 51 16.22 2.68 1.26
C GLU A 51 15.15 2.94 0.20
N THR A 52 14.08 2.15 0.25
CA THR A 52 12.98 2.27 -0.71
C THR A 52 11.68 2.49 0.04
N MET A 53 10.93 3.51 -0.37
CA MET A 53 9.55 3.73 0.05
C MET A 53 8.60 3.32 -1.07
N ILE A 54 7.60 2.52 -0.74
CA ILE A 54 6.60 2.04 -1.68
C ILE A 54 5.21 2.40 -1.15
N VAL A 55 4.41 3.07 -1.98
CA VAL A 55 3.01 3.37 -1.71
C VAL A 55 2.16 2.65 -2.76
N VAL A 56 1.41 1.65 -2.33
CA VAL A 56 0.52 0.87 -3.20
C VAL A 56 -0.93 1.30 -2.97
N THR A 57 -1.68 1.52 -4.04
CA THR A 57 -3.09 1.94 -4.00
C THR A 57 -3.97 1.04 -4.87
N GLY A 58 -5.28 1.08 -4.64
CA GLY A 58 -6.22 0.17 -5.30
C GLY A 58 -5.99 -1.29 -4.91
N VAL A 59 -5.73 -1.54 -3.62
CA VAL A 59 -5.64 -2.88 -3.05
C VAL A 59 -7.01 -3.32 -2.53
N GLU A 60 -7.39 -4.56 -2.80
CA GLU A 60 -8.55 -5.20 -2.20
C GLU A 60 -8.03 -6.08 -1.05
N SER A 61 -8.34 -5.72 0.20
CA SER A 61 -7.90 -6.49 1.37
C SER A 61 -9.01 -6.57 2.41
N PRO A 62 -9.41 -7.78 2.85
CA PRO A 62 -10.38 -7.98 3.93
C PRO A 62 -10.01 -7.29 5.25
N GLN A 63 -8.73 -6.97 5.46
CA GLN A 63 -8.24 -6.26 6.66
C GLN A 63 -8.27 -4.73 6.52
N ILE A 64 -8.49 -4.19 5.32
CA ILE A 64 -8.57 -2.75 5.05
C ILE A 64 -10.03 -2.28 4.96
N TYR A 65 -10.98 -3.17 4.66
CA TYR A 65 -12.39 -2.90 4.88
C TYR A 65 -12.65 -2.79 6.39
N GLY A 66 -12.97 -1.58 6.86
CA GLY A 66 -13.51 -1.39 8.21
C GLY A 66 -14.69 -2.35 8.44
N LYS A 67 -14.82 -2.84 9.68
CA LYS A 67 -15.80 -3.83 10.19
C LYS A 67 -16.75 -4.38 9.13
N SER A 68 -16.61 -5.68 8.84
CA SER A 68 -17.37 -6.38 7.79
C SER A 68 -18.85 -5.98 7.77
N GLU A 69 -19.46 -5.92 6.58
CA GLU A 69 -20.91 -5.65 6.45
C GLU A 69 -21.74 -6.58 7.34
N ALA A 70 -21.27 -7.81 7.57
CA ALA A 70 -21.87 -8.75 8.51
C ALA A 70 -21.81 -8.29 9.99
N GLU A 71 -20.74 -7.61 10.42
CA GLU A 71 -20.64 -6.99 11.74
C GLU A 71 -21.49 -5.71 11.84
N GLN A 72 -21.59 -4.93 10.75
CA GLN A 72 -22.50 -3.77 10.68
C GLN A 72 -23.97 -4.20 10.74
N GLU A 73 -24.35 -5.26 10.03
CA GLU A 73 -25.70 -5.84 10.07
C GLU A 73 -26.02 -6.43 11.45
N ARG A 74 -25.07 -7.12 12.08
CA ARG A 74 -25.26 -7.64 13.45
C ARG A 74 -25.42 -6.52 14.46
N ALA A 75 -24.56 -5.50 14.41
CA ALA A 75 -24.68 -4.33 15.28
C ALA A 75 -26.00 -3.58 15.05
N SER A 76 -26.45 -3.46 13.79
CA SER A 76 -27.73 -2.82 13.47
C SER A 76 -28.95 -3.63 13.93
N ARG A 77 -28.87 -4.98 13.96
CA ARG A 77 -29.93 -5.83 14.51
C ARG A 77 -29.96 -5.78 16.05
N GLU A 78 -28.81 -5.80 16.71
CA GLU A 78 -28.71 -5.68 18.17
C GLU A 78 -29.27 -4.33 18.67
N LEU A 79 -29.04 -3.23 17.94
CA LEU A 79 -29.62 -1.92 18.25
C LEU A 79 -31.13 -1.82 18.00
N GLY A 80 -31.68 -2.69 17.16
CA GLY A 80 -33.12 -2.71 16.82
C GLY A 80 -33.97 -3.45 17.86
N ASP A 81 -33.40 -4.42 18.57
CA ASP A 81 -34.10 -5.22 19.58
C ASP A 81 -34.23 -4.50 20.95
N ASP A 82 -33.44 -3.45 21.22
CA ASP A 82 -33.46 -2.71 22.49
C ASP A 82 -34.46 -1.51 22.50
N ILE A 83 -35.11 -1.19 21.38
CA ILE A 83 -36.12 -0.11 21.29
C ILE A 83 -37.53 -0.72 21.30
N ASP A 84 -37.89 -1.42 22.38
CA ASP A 84 -39.30 -1.75 22.61
C ASP A 84 -40.01 -0.51 23.18
N TYR A 85 -40.85 0.11 22.35
CA TYR A 85 -41.66 1.26 22.72
C TYR A 85 -42.70 0.80 23.75
N VAL A 86 -42.51 1.16 25.02
CA VAL A 86 -43.54 0.97 26.06
C VAL A 86 -44.68 1.95 25.81
N GLU A 87 -45.86 1.39 25.50
CA GLU A 87 -47.13 2.10 25.32
C GLU A 87 -47.67 2.68 26.64
#